data_AF-A0A166A8T2-F1
#
_entry.id   AF-A0A166A8T2-F1
#
_cell.length_a   1.000
_cell.length_b   1.000
_cell.length_c   1.000
_cell.angle_alpha   90.00
_cell.angle_beta   90.00
_cell.angle_gamma   90.00
#
_symmetry.space_group_name_H-M   'P 1'
#
loop_
_entity.id
_entity.type
_entity.pdbx_description
1 polymer ?
#
loop_
_entity_poly.entity_id
_entity_poly.type
_entity_poly.pdbx_seq_one_letter_code
_entity_poly.pdbx_strand_id
1 'polypeptide(L)'
;MAHVRRRDDSETTSTSTSRGALESQPLLSATKESYVPGDSRLVATSSQALQGKNEQQDPRTMSLEEKEAEVNNRMAELEIMKKRVEEDRAALEDRKERLKKRERAFRRNSDEQSRNAENSTREVKKGVNNEFLKAVECPICSDILAAPHVLTCGHSFCFSDIHTMALNAFSLELDGFVNFHCPLCRVPILIPGYNPEVHKVAPPFYCSPCRPLQAVIELATRNMQDLGVEGWGEEGEELQRWKQREKEGQDLAEMIKLHWSNNDARDLFSSLKQSML
;
A
#
# COMPACT_ATOMS: atom_id res chain seq x y z
N MET A 1 -45.77 10.09 -34.61
CA MET A 1 -44.83 9.04 -35.07
C MET A 1 -43.42 9.43 -34.66
N ALA A 2 -42.91 8.86 -33.57
CA ALA A 2 -41.50 8.85 -33.20
C ALA A 2 -41.31 7.69 -32.22
N HIS A 3 -40.73 6.59 -32.72
CA HIS A 3 -40.47 5.37 -31.94
C HIS A 3 -39.18 5.53 -31.15
N VAL A 4 -39.29 5.58 -29.82
CA VAL A 4 -38.16 5.45 -28.90
C VAL A 4 -37.89 3.97 -28.69
N ARG A 5 -36.71 3.51 -29.13
CA ARG A 5 -36.21 2.14 -28.91
C ARG A 5 -35.73 2.01 -27.46
N ARG A 6 -36.34 1.10 -26.70
CA ARG A 6 -35.81 0.59 -25.42
C ARG A 6 -34.68 -0.39 -25.73
N ARG A 7 -33.53 -0.23 -25.07
CA ARG A 7 -32.51 -1.28 -24.93
C ARG A 7 -32.80 -2.02 -23.63
N ASP A 8 -33.18 -3.28 -23.77
CA ASP A 8 -33.12 -4.28 -22.72
C ASP A 8 -31.76 -4.95 -22.84
N ASP A 9 -30.87 -4.73 -21.87
CA ASP A 9 -29.68 -5.56 -21.68
C ASP A 9 -29.78 -6.19 -20.30
N SER A 10 -30.37 -7.39 -20.32
CA SER A 10 -30.37 -8.36 -19.24
C SER A 10 -29.08 -9.17 -19.30
N GLU A 11 -28.15 -8.94 -18.38
CA GLU A 11 -27.05 -9.87 -18.12
C GLU A 11 -27.18 -10.46 -16.72
N THR A 12 -27.71 -11.69 -16.73
CA THR A 12 -27.42 -12.73 -15.75
C THR A 12 -25.93 -13.08 -15.81
N THR A 13 -25.21 -13.17 -14.68
CA THR A 13 -24.39 -14.35 -14.36
C THR A 13 -23.71 -14.28 -12.98
N SER A 14 -23.87 -15.41 -12.27
CA SER A 14 -22.91 -16.07 -11.38
C SER A 14 -22.41 -15.36 -10.12
N THR A 15 -23.10 -15.68 -9.03
CA THR A 15 -22.54 -15.99 -7.72
C THR A 15 -21.33 -16.93 -7.85
N SER A 16 -20.14 -16.48 -7.46
CA SER A 16 -19.00 -17.36 -7.21
C SER A 16 -18.57 -17.23 -5.76
N THR A 17 -18.88 -18.27 -5.00
CA THR A 17 -18.43 -18.49 -3.63
C THR A 17 -16.99 -18.97 -3.68
N SER A 18 -16.02 -18.07 -3.56
CA SER A 18 -14.63 -18.45 -3.30
C SER A 18 -14.41 -18.58 -1.79
N ARG A 19 -14.50 -19.82 -1.31
CA ARG A 19 -13.87 -20.24 -0.04
C ARG A 19 -12.37 -19.98 -0.17
N GLY A 20 -11.90 -18.89 0.43
CA GLY A 20 -10.49 -18.66 0.67
C GLY A 20 -9.96 -19.72 1.64
N ALA A 21 -9.26 -20.71 1.08
CA ALA A 21 -8.44 -21.62 1.86
C ALA A 21 -7.36 -20.79 2.57
N LEU A 22 -7.31 -20.90 3.90
CA LEU A 22 -6.17 -20.51 4.71
C LEU A 22 -4.98 -21.35 4.27
N GLU A 23 -4.24 -20.85 3.28
CA GLU A 23 -3.00 -21.42 2.82
C GLU A 23 -1.93 -21.05 3.86
N SER A 24 -1.74 -21.98 4.78
CA SER A 24 -0.69 -22.00 5.78
C SER A 24 0.65 -21.63 5.16
N GLN A 25 1.25 -20.55 5.68
CA GLN A 25 2.61 -20.16 5.37
C GLN A 25 3.54 -21.37 5.53
N PRO A 26 4.45 -21.63 4.58
CA PRO A 26 5.55 -22.54 4.83
C PRO A 26 6.45 -21.87 5.86
N LEU A 27 6.36 -22.33 7.10
CA LEU A 27 7.40 -22.13 8.11
C LEU A 27 8.72 -22.55 7.46
N LEU A 28 9.53 -21.55 7.14
CA LEU A 28 10.95 -21.71 6.83
C LEU A 28 11.60 -22.24 8.11
N SER A 29 11.47 -23.55 8.33
CA SER A 29 12.34 -24.28 9.23
C SER A 29 13.73 -24.17 8.62
N ALA A 30 14.49 -23.18 9.08
CA ALA A 30 15.92 -23.13 8.95
C ALA A 30 16.48 -24.38 9.62
N THR A 31 16.50 -25.49 8.89
CA THR A 31 17.41 -26.58 9.17
C THR A 31 18.79 -25.99 8.97
N LYS A 32 19.37 -25.51 10.08
CA LYS A 32 20.82 -25.43 10.24
C LYS A 32 21.34 -26.82 9.90
N GLU A 33 21.68 -27.04 8.63
CA GLU A 33 22.66 -28.06 8.27
C GLU A 33 23.94 -27.61 8.96
N SER A 34 24.12 -28.15 10.17
CA SER A 34 25.40 -28.17 10.85
C SER A 34 26.39 -28.76 9.84
N TYR A 35 27.22 -27.89 9.29
CA TYR A 35 28.44 -28.27 8.61
C TYR A 35 29.23 -29.15 9.58
N VAL A 36 29.11 -30.46 9.42
CA VAL A 36 29.99 -31.44 10.05
C VAL A 36 31.26 -31.40 9.20
N PRO A 37 32.40 -30.95 9.73
CA PRO A 37 33.67 -31.06 9.03
C PRO A 37 33.89 -32.54 8.75
N GLY A 38 33.86 -32.93 7.47
CA GLY A 38 34.13 -34.30 7.05
C GLY A 38 35.50 -34.72 7.55
N ASP A 39 35.48 -35.65 8.49
CA ASP A 39 36.62 -36.34 9.06
C ASP A 39 37.61 -36.73 7.96
N SER A 40 38.79 -36.11 8.01
CA SER A 40 39.98 -36.57 7.29
C SER A 40 40.43 -37.89 7.92
N ARG A 41 39.73 -38.98 7.62
CA ARG A 41 40.25 -40.33 7.85
C ARG A 41 41.37 -40.56 6.84
N LEU A 42 42.57 -40.15 7.26
CA LEU A 42 43.83 -40.69 6.80
C LEU A 42 43.77 -42.20 6.96
N VAL A 43 43.40 -42.90 5.90
CA VAL A 43 43.59 -44.35 5.81
C VAL A 43 45.10 -44.56 5.64
N ALA A 44 45.78 -44.70 6.78
CA ALA A 44 47.12 -45.25 6.83
C ALA A 44 47.03 -46.72 6.38
N THR A 45 47.21 -46.95 5.08
CA THR A 45 47.46 -48.31 4.57
C THR A 45 48.83 -48.72 5.05
N SER A 46 48.79 -49.55 6.09
CA SER A 46 49.91 -50.26 6.70
C SER A 46 50.74 -50.98 5.64
N SER A 47 52.03 -50.67 5.64
CA SER A 47 53.09 -51.44 5.00
C SER A 47 53.00 -52.92 5.39
N GLN A 48 52.95 -53.80 4.39
CA GLN A 48 53.56 -55.12 4.49
C GLN A 48 54.79 -55.12 3.59
N ALA A 49 55.94 -54.94 4.23
CA ALA A 49 57.25 -55.06 3.64
C ALA A 49 57.54 -56.55 3.39
N LEU A 50 57.34 -56.98 2.15
CA LEU A 50 58.00 -58.18 1.63
C LEU A 50 59.35 -57.74 1.05
N GLN A 51 60.41 -57.97 1.82
CA GLN A 51 61.79 -57.85 1.37
C GLN A 51 62.10 -58.98 0.38
N GLY A 52 61.69 -58.79 -0.87
CA GLY A 52 62.26 -59.51 -2.01
C GLY A 52 63.63 -58.91 -2.30
N LYS A 53 64.68 -59.72 -2.20
CA LYS A 53 66.03 -59.38 -2.66
C LYS A 53 65.98 -59.20 -4.17
N ASN A 54 65.71 -57.98 -4.62
CA ASN A 54 65.76 -57.64 -6.03
C ASN A 54 67.23 -57.40 -6.37
N GLU A 55 67.82 -58.33 -7.11
CA GLU A 55 69.15 -58.18 -7.72
C GLU A 55 69.18 -56.83 -8.44
N GLN A 56 70.00 -55.91 -7.95
CA GLN A 56 70.30 -54.65 -8.60
C GLN A 56 71.00 -54.97 -9.93
N GLN A 57 70.22 -55.16 -10.99
CA GLN A 57 70.71 -55.01 -12.35
C GLN A 57 71.24 -53.57 -12.48
N ASP A 58 72.52 -53.47 -12.82
CA ASP A 58 73.23 -52.22 -13.01
C ASP A 58 72.53 -51.38 -14.11
N PRO A 59 71.95 -50.21 -13.78
CA PRO A 59 71.20 -49.38 -14.74
C PRO A 59 72.06 -48.82 -15.89
N ARG A 60 73.36 -49.13 -15.91
CA ARG A 60 74.31 -48.64 -16.92
C ARG A 60 74.35 -49.45 -18.22
N THR A 61 73.67 -50.59 -18.32
CA THR A 61 73.67 -51.43 -19.53
C THR A 61 72.33 -51.46 -20.29
N MET A 62 71.45 -50.46 -20.10
CA MET A 62 70.32 -50.30 -21.02
C MET A 62 70.84 -49.97 -22.42
N SER A 63 70.41 -50.75 -23.40
CA SER A 63 70.75 -50.49 -24.79
C SER A 63 70.18 -49.12 -25.20
N LEU A 64 70.78 -48.48 -26.21
CA LEU A 64 70.26 -47.20 -26.72
C LEU A 64 68.80 -47.33 -27.20
N GLU A 65 68.41 -48.50 -27.72
CA GLU A 65 67.06 -48.79 -28.18
C GLU A 65 66.04 -48.81 -27.04
N GLU A 66 66.41 -49.34 -25.86
CA GLU A 66 65.52 -49.36 -24.69
C GLU A 66 65.28 -47.94 -24.14
N LYS A 67 66.32 -47.09 -24.16
CA LYS A 67 66.20 -45.68 -23.76
C LYS A 67 65.33 -44.89 -24.74
N GLU A 68 65.45 -45.17 -26.03
CA GLU A 68 64.59 -44.55 -27.05
C GLU A 68 63.12 -44.97 -26.88
N ALA A 69 62.86 -46.25 -26.62
CA ALA A 69 61.51 -46.74 -26.32
C ALA A 69 60.92 -46.10 -25.05
N GLU A 70 61.72 -45.92 -24.00
CA GLU A 70 61.28 -45.23 -22.78
C GLU A 70 60.91 -43.76 -23.04
N VAL A 71 61.75 -43.03 -23.79
CA VAL A 71 61.48 -41.64 -24.16
C VAL A 71 60.20 -41.54 -25.00
N ASN A 72 60.00 -42.45 -25.95
CA ASN A 72 58.80 -42.48 -26.78
C ASN A 72 57.53 -42.78 -25.97
N ASN A 73 57.58 -43.74 -25.03
CA ASN A 73 56.47 -44.01 -24.11
C ASN A 73 56.14 -42.79 -23.25
N ARG A 74 57.17 -42.13 -22.70
CA ARG A 74 56.99 -40.95 -21.86
C ARG A 74 56.43 -39.76 -22.65
N MET A 75 56.81 -39.60 -23.91
CA MET A 75 56.21 -38.63 -24.82
C MET A 75 54.73 -38.93 -25.07
N ALA A 76 54.38 -40.20 -25.35
CA ALA A 76 52.99 -40.60 -25.55
C ALA A 76 52.14 -40.38 -24.28
N GLU A 77 52.68 -40.66 -23.09
CA GLU A 77 52.01 -40.38 -21.81
C GLU A 77 51.78 -38.88 -21.60
N LEU A 78 52.79 -38.04 -21.89
CA LEU A 78 52.67 -36.59 -21.81
C LEU A 78 51.64 -36.03 -22.79
N GLU A 79 51.54 -36.62 -23.98
CA GLU A 79 50.52 -36.24 -24.98
C GLU A 79 49.10 -36.58 -24.50
N ILE A 80 48.90 -37.75 -23.89
CA ILE A 80 47.63 -38.13 -23.25
C ILE A 80 47.29 -37.18 -22.10
N MET A 81 48.25 -36.88 -21.22
CA MET A 81 48.04 -35.95 -20.10
C MET A 81 47.69 -34.54 -20.59
N LYS A 82 48.40 -34.04 -21.60
CA LYS A 82 48.11 -32.73 -22.21
C LYS A 82 46.69 -32.67 -22.75
N LYS A 83 46.25 -33.72 -23.47
CA LYS A 83 44.88 -33.82 -23.97
C LYS A 83 43.84 -33.78 -22.84
N ARG A 84 44.06 -34.52 -21.75
CA ARG A 84 43.17 -34.49 -20.57
C ARG A 84 43.10 -33.10 -19.93
N VAL A 85 44.23 -32.41 -19.80
CA VAL A 85 44.27 -31.04 -19.26
C VAL A 85 43.51 -30.06 -20.16
N GLU A 86 43.61 -30.21 -21.48
CA GLU A 86 42.86 -29.39 -22.44
C GLU A 86 41.34 -29.66 -22.35
N GLU A 87 40.94 -30.93 -22.23
CA GLU A 87 39.53 -31.34 -22.02
C GLU A 87 38.96 -30.79 -20.70
N ASP A 88 39.71 -30.92 -19.60
CA ASP A 88 39.32 -30.39 -18.28
C ASP A 88 39.23 -28.86 -18.28
N ARG A 89 40.16 -28.18 -18.95
CA ARG A 89 40.12 -26.72 -19.12
C ARG A 89 38.88 -26.30 -19.90
N ALA A 90 38.54 -27.01 -20.98
CA ALA A 90 37.33 -26.73 -21.75
C ALA A 90 36.06 -26.97 -20.91
N ALA A 91 36.02 -28.06 -20.13
CA ALA A 91 34.90 -28.37 -19.23
C ALA A 91 34.73 -27.33 -18.11
N LEU A 92 35.84 -26.82 -17.56
CA LEU A 92 35.81 -25.75 -16.57
C LEU A 92 35.27 -24.44 -17.15
N GLU A 93 35.66 -24.08 -18.38
CA GLU A 93 35.14 -22.88 -19.04
C GLU A 93 33.64 -23.00 -19.36
N ASP A 94 33.16 -24.16 -19.83
CA ASP A 94 31.72 -24.41 -19.98
C ASP A 94 30.97 -24.26 -18.63
N ARG A 95 31.50 -24.88 -17.57
CA ARG A 95 30.90 -24.78 -16.23
C ARG A 95 30.85 -23.34 -15.72
N LYS A 96 31.91 -22.55 -15.94
CA LYS A 96 31.94 -21.12 -15.58
C LYS A 96 30.86 -20.34 -16.34
N GLU A 97 30.70 -20.57 -17.64
CA GLU A 97 29.69 -19.88 -18.43
C GLU A 97 28.26 -20.26 -17.98
N ARG A 98 28.02 -21.53 -17.66
CA ARG A 98 26.72 -21.99 -17.10
C ARG A 98 26.41 -21.34 -15.76
N LEU A 99 27.39 -21.20 -14.87
CA LEU A 99 27.24 -20.50 -13.59
C LEU A 99 26.96 -19.01 -13.79
N LYS A 100 27.71 -18.35 -14.68
CA LYS A 100 27.52 -16.94 -15.02
C LYS A 100 26.12 -16.68 -15.59
N LYS A 101 25.61 -17.60 -16.43
CA LYS A 101 24.23 -17.56 -16.95
C LYS A 101 23.19 -17.69 -15.81
N ARG A 102 23.40 -18.60 -14.86
CA ARG A 102 22.52 -18.76 -13.69
C ARG A 102 22.54 -17.53 -12.79
N GLU A 103 23.71 -16.94 -12.53
CA GLU A 103 23.83 -15.72 -11.71
C GLU A 103 23.06 -14.55 -12.34
N ARG A 104 23.21 -14.35 -13.66
CA ARG A 104 22.45 -13.32 -14.38
C ARG A 104 20.94 -13.55 -14.32
N ALA A 105 20.49 -14.80 -14.41
CA ALA A 105 19.07 -15.14 -14.28
C ALA A 105 18.56 -14.86 -12.86
N PHE A 106 19.35 -15.20 -11.84
CA PHE A 106 19.02 -14.95 -10.45
C PHE A 106 18.92 -13.45 -10.16
N ARG A 107 19.87 -12.63 -10.63
CA ARG A 107 19.80 -11.17 -10.49
C ARG A 107 18.54 -10.59 -11.13
N ARG A 108 18.21 -10.99 -12.36
CA ARG A 108 16.98 -10.55 -13.04
C ARG A 108 15.72 -10.92 -12.25
N ASN A 109 15.66 -12.14 -11.71
CA ASN A 109 14.52 -12.59 -10.93
C ASN A 109 14.40 -11.82 -9.60
N SER A 110 15.53 -11.50 -8.97
CA SER A 110 15.57 -10.67 -7.76
C SER A 110 15.09 -9.24 -8.05
N ASP A 111 15.55 -8.63 -9.14
CA ASP A 111 15.13 -7.29 -9.54
C ASP A 111 13.63 -7.25 -9.87
N GLU A 112 13.13 -8.28 -10.56
CA GLU A 112 11.71 -8.45 -10.88
C GLU A 112 10.87 -8.64 -9.61
N GLN A 113 11.35 -9.44 -8.66
CA GLN A 113 10.69 -9.61 -7.36
C GLN A 113 10.64 -8.29 -6.57
N SER A 114 11.70 -7.50 -6.59
CA SER A 114 11.73 -6.17 -5.96
C SER A 114 10.70 -5.23 -6.59
N ARG A 115 10.64 -5.17 -7.93
CA ARG A 115 9.65 -4.35 -8.66
C ARG A 115 8.22 -4.79 -8.37
N ASN A 116 7.98 -6.09 -8.32
CA ASN A 116 6.65 -6.62 -8.03
C ASN A 116 6.22 -6.34 -6.58
N ALA A 117 7.15 -6.39 -5.62
CA ALA A 117 6.88 -5.99 -4.24
C ALA A 117 6.55 -4.49 -4.15
N GLU A 118 7.33 -3.62 -4.81
CA GLU A 118 7.06 -2.19 -4.86
C GLU A 118 5.69 -1.88 -5.48
N ASN A 119 5.36 -2.50 -6.62
CA ASN A 119 4.06 -2.36 -7.26
C ASN A 119 2.91 -2.84 -6.35
N SER A 120 3.06 -3.99 -5.70
CA SER A 120 2.05 -4.51 -4.78
C SER A 120 1.81 -3.56 -3.61
N THR A 121 2.87 -2.99 -3.01
CA THR A 121 2.72 -2.02 -1.92
C THR A 121 2.06 -0.72 -2.39
N ARG A 122 2.35 -0.27 -3.62
CA ARG A 122 1.71 0.91 -4.22
C ARG A 122 0.22 0.70 -4.43
N GLU A 123 -0.20 -0.46 -4.94
CA GLU A 123 -1.62 -0.78 -5.15
C GLU A 123 -2.39 -0.91 -3.83
N VAL A 124 -1.81 -1.56 -2.81
CA VAL A 124 -2.42 -1.64 -1.47
C VAL A 124 -2.59 -0.24 -0.88
N LYS A 125 -1.57 0.62 -0.98
CA LYS A 125 -1.67 2.03 -0.53
C LYS A 125 -2.82 2.76 -1.22
N LYS A 126 -2.94 2.66 -2.56
CA LYS A 126 -4.06 3.28 -3.31
C LYS A 126 -5.43 2.79 -2.83
N GLY A 127 -5.58 1.48 -2.59
CA GLY A 127 -6.84 0.88 -2.15
C GLY A 127 -7.31 1.40 -0.79
N VAL A 128 -6.43 1.35 0.23
CA VAL A 128 -6.72 1.83 1.59
C VAL A 128 -7.07 3.32 1.59
N ASN A 129 -6.39 4.12 0.77
CA ASN A 129 -6.67 5.55 0.67
C ASN A 129 -8.06 5.83 0.10
N ASN A 130 -8.53 5.09 -0.89
CA ASN A 130 -9.83 5.35 -1.50
C ASN A 130 -10.98 5.10 -0.52
N GLU A 131 -10.89 4.02 0.27
CA GLU A 131 -11.88 3.73 1.32
C GLU A 131 -11.85 4.78 2.42
N PHE A 132 -10.66 5.21 2.81
CA PHE A 132 -10.48 6.23 3.83
C PHE A 132 -10.95 7.63 3.37
N LEU A 133 -10.67 8.03 2.13
CA LEU A 133 -11.15 9.30 1.56
C LEU A 133 -12.68 9.35 1.51
N LYS A 134 -13.33 8.25 1.14
CA LYS A 134 -14.79 8.13 1.19
C LYS A 134 -15.37 8.33 2.60
N ALA A 135 -14.63 7.93 3.64
CA ALA A 135 -15.08 8.10 5.02
C ALA A 135 -15.03 9.57 5.50
N VAL A 136 -14.23 10.42 4.85
CA VAL A 136 -14.09 11.84 5.15
C VAL A 136 -14.66 12.75 4.05
N GLU A 137 -15.38 12.18 3.09
CA GLU A 137 -16.03 12.92 2.01
C GLU A 137 -17.38 13.46 2.47
N CYS A 138 -17.64 14.74 2.23
CA CYS A 138 -18.94 15.34 2.42
C CYS A 138 -19.90 14.83 1.33
N PRO A 139 -21.04 14.21 1.68
CA PRO A 139 -21.99 13.70 0.69
C PRO A 139 -22.78 14.80 -0.04
N ILE A 140 -22.67 16.07 0.39
CA ILE A 140 -23.35 17.21 -0.27
C ILE A 140 -22.47 17.80 -1.38
N CYS A 141 -21.20 18.12 -1.08
CA CYS A 141 -20.28 18.72 -2.04
C CYS A 141 -19.31 17.74 -2.72
N SER A 142 -19.31 16.46 -2.30
CA SER A 142 -18.41 15.42 -2.82
C SER A 142 -16.93 15.78 -2.72
N ASP A 143 -16.57 16.47 -1.64
CA ASP A 143 -15.23 16.94 -1.35
C ASP A 143 -14.94 16.66 0.14
N ILE A 144 -13.68 16.68 0.54
CA ILE A 144 -13.26 16.39 1.91
C ILE A 144 -13.93 17.38 2.85
N LEU A 145 -14.46 16.85 3.95
CA LEU A 145 -15.14 17.60 4.99
C LEU A 145 -14.30 18.79 5.43
N ALA A 146 -14.89 19.97 5.37
CA ALA A 146 -14.32 21.22 5.85
C ALA A 146 -15.23 21.77 6.95
N ALA A 147 -14.65 22.03 8.13
CA ALA A 147 -15.36 22.28 9.38
C ALA A 147 -16.46 21.21 9.59
N PRO A 148 -16.13 19.95 9.85
CA PRO A 148 -17.11 18.86 9.89
C PRO A 148 -18.18 19.10 10.96
N HIS A 149 -19.44 18.99 10.56
CA HIS A 149 -20.59 18.98 11.44
C HIS A 149 -21.22 17.59 11.45
N VAL A 150 -21.32 16.98 12.64
CA VAL A 150 -21.90 15.65 12.84
C VAL A 150 -23.31 15.81 13.38
N LEU A 151 -24.30 15.32 12.65
CA LEU A 151 -25.69 15.32 13.10
C LEU A 151 -25.93 14.30 14.22
N THR A 152 -27.06 14.43 14.92
CA THR A 152 -27.48 13.47 15.98
C THR A 152 -27.63 12.03 15.49
N CYS A 153 -27.84 11.83 14.18
CA CYS A 153 -27.88 10.51 13.54
C CYS A 153 -26.49 9.94 13.20
N GLY A 154 -25.40 10.67 13.49
CA GLY A 154 -24.02 10.25 13.23
C GLY A 154 -23.48 10.58 11.83
N HIS A 155 -24.29 11.12 10.93
CA HIS A 155 -23.83 11.53 9.60
C HIS A 155 -23.11 12.88 9.64
N SER A 156 -22.03 12.99 8.87
CA SER A 156 -21.12 14.14 8.84
C SER A 156 -21.22 14.90 7.52
N PHE A 157 -21.14 16.22 7.59
CA PHE A 157 -21.21 17.14 6.46
C PHE A 157 -20.27 18.32 6.69
N CYS A 158 -19.91 19.08 5.64
CA CYS A 158 -19.28 20.38 5.84
C CYS A 158 -20.26 21.30 6.57
N PHE A 159 -19.75 22.13 7.49
CA PHE A 159 -20.59 23.05 8.27
C PHE A 159 -21.40 23.98 7.36
N SER A 160 -20.75 24.59 6.37
CA SER A 160 -21.37 25.49 5.40
C SER A 160 -22.49 24.82 4.61
N ASP A 161 -22.25 23.61 4.10
CA ASP A 161 -23.21 22.87 3.28
C ASP A 161 -24.49 22.55 4.05
N ILE A 162 -24.36 21.93 5.23
CA ILE A 162 -25.52 21.51 6.01
C ILE A 162 -26.32 22.70 6.55
N HIS A 163 -25.64 23.79 6.94
CA HIS A 163 -26.32 25.01 7.40
C HIS A 163 -27.00 25.74 6.25
N THR A 164 -26.39 25.81 5.07
CA THR A 164 -27.02 26.37 3.88
C THR A 164 -28.30 25.61 3.54
N MET A 165 -28.25 24.27 3.58
CA MET A 165 -29.44 23.45 3.39
C MET A 165 -30.52 23.73 4.46
N ALA A 166 -30.12 23.82 5.72
CA ALA A 166 -31.05 24.13 6.81
C ALA A 166 -31.70 25.51 6.61
N LEU A 167 -30.92 26.56 6.34
CA LEU A 167 -31.38 27.93 6.11
C LEU A 167 -32.35 28.02 4.91
N ASN A 168 -32.07 27.29 3.84
CA ASN A 168 -32.95 27.21 2.68
C ASN A 168 -34.29 26.54 3.02
N ALA A 169 -34.29 25.53 3.89
CA ALA A 169 -35.51 24.92 4.41
C ALA A 169 -36.30 25.90 5.31
N PHE A 170 -35.61 26.72 6.11
CA PHE A 170 -36.25 27.73 6.97
C PHE A 170 -36.96 28.83 6.21
N SER A 171 -36.47 29.22 5.02
CA SER A 171 -37.09 30.30 4.24
C SER A 171 -38.48 29.95 3.69
N LEU A 172 -38.94 28.70 3.81
CA LEU A 172 -40.18 28.21 3.20
C LEU A 172 -41.34 28.03 4.21
N GLU A 173 -41.08 27.93 5.52
CA GLU A 173 -42.11 27.63 6.51
C GLU A 173 -42.23 28.76 7.55
N LEU A 174 -43.32 29.53 7.48
CA LEU A 174 -43.61 30.69 8.34
C LEU A 174 -44.13 30.35 9.75
N ASP A 175 -44.43 29.07 10.05
CA ASP A 175 -45.23 28.67 11.22
C ASP A 175 -44.45 27.90 12.33
N GLY A 176 -43.16 28.15 12.47
CA GLY A 176 -42.46 27.98 13.76
C GLY A 176 -41.88 26.59 14.09
N PHE A 177 -42.02 25.59 13.23
CA PHE A 177 -41.31 24.30 13.37
C PHE A 177 -40.86 23.79 12.01
N VAL A 178 -39.58 23.99 11.69
CA VAL A 178 -39.01 23.49 10.44
C VAL A 178 -38.53 22.08 10.62
N ASN A 179 -39.15 21.16 9.90
CA ASN A 179 -38.76 19.76 9.88
C ASN A 179 -37.55 19.56 8.96
N PHE A 180 -36.37 19.96 9.43
CA PHE A 180 -35.11 19.67 8.75
C PHE A 180 -34.70 18.21 9.01
N HIS A 181 -34.42 17.46 7.95
CA HIS A 181 -34.07 16.04 8.05
C HIS A 181 -32.67 15.80 7.50
N CYS A 182 -31.98 14.79 8.03
CA CYS A 182 -30.68 14.37 7.51
C CYS A 182 -30.79 14.00 6.01
N PRO A 183 -29.96 14.57 5.13
CA PRO A 183 -29.97 14.22 3.70
C PRO A 183 -29.73 12.73 3.41
N LEU A 184 -29.01 12.03 4.29
CA LEU A 184 -28.65 10.63 4.11
C LEU A 184 -29.70 9.65 4.65
N CYS A 185 -30.11 9.80 5.91
CA CYS A 185 -31.00 8.83 6.57
C CYS A 185 -32.40 9.33 6.88
N ARG A 186 -32.68 10.61 6.58
CA ARG A 186 -33.98 11.27 6.86
C ARG A 186 -34.41 11.25 8.32
N VAL A 187 -33.50 11.00 9.26
CA VAL A 187 -33.78 11.21 10.69
C VAL A 187 -34.01 12.71 10.92
N PRO A 188 -35.08 13.12 11.63
CA PRO A 188 -35.34 14.52 11.91
C PRO A 188 -34.18 15.09 12.74
N ILE A 189 -33.65 16.21 12.27
CA ILE A 189 -32.63 16.96 12.98
C ILE A 189 -33.41 17.85 13.93
N LEU A 190 -33.29 17.55 15.23
CA LEU A 190 -33.84 18.41 16.25
C LEU A 190 -33.03 19.70 16.21
N ILE A 191 -33.61 20.71 15.58
CA ILE A 191 -33.24 22.10 15.77
C ILE A 191 -34.21 22.57 16.84
N PRO A 192 -33.82 22.64 18.13
CA PRO A 192 -34.67 23.22 19.15
C PRO A 192 -35.27 24.52 18.64
N GLY A 193 -36.57 24.47 18.41
CA GLY A 193 -37.34 25.57 17.88
C GLY A 193 -37.16 26.77 18.79
N TYR A 194 -37.27 27.95 18.18
CA TYR A 194 -37.35 29.21 18.87
C TYR A 194 -38.58 29.21 19.79
N ASN A 195 -38.44 28.64 20.99
CA ASN A 195 -39.45 28.77 22.03
C ASN A 195 -39.00 29.89 22.96
N PRO A 196 -39.58 31.11 22.84
CA PRO A 196 -39.20 32.29 23.64
C PRO A 196 -39.10 32.02 25.15
N GLU A 197 -39.83 31.02 25.67
CA GLU A 197 -39.83 30.67 27.10
C GLU A 197 -38.76 29.64 27.53
N VAL A 198 -38.16 28.90 26.59
CA VAL A 198 -37.24 27.77 26.87
C VAL A 198 -35.77 28.12 26.55
N HIS A 199 -35.47 29.32 26.03
CA HIS A 199 -34.11 29.77 25.63
C HIS A 199 -33.07 29.91 26.75
N LYS A 200 -33.33 29.41 27.97
CA LYS A 200 -32.30 29.31 29.02
C LYS A 200 -31.45 28.05 28.92
N VAL A 201 -31.81 27.11 28.05
CA VAL A 201 -31.10 25.84 27.87
C VAL A 201 -30.33 25.90 26.55
N ALA A 202 -29.02 25.72 26.66
CA ALA A 202 -27.95 25.70 25.65
C ALA A 202 -28.34 25.82 24.15
N PRO A 203 -27.55 26.55 23.34
CA PRO A 203 -27.88 26.73 21.92
C PRO A 203 -27.95 25.39 21.15
N PRO A 204 -28.92 25.24 20.25
CA PRO A 204 -29.31 23.99 19.60
C PRO A 204 -28.29 23.40 18.62
N PHE A 205 -27.37 24.21 18.12
CA PHE A 205 -26.43 23.82 17.07
C PHE A 205 -25.04 23.44 17.56
N TYR A 206 -24.80 23.36 18.87
CA TYR A 206 -23.48 22.97 19.40
C TYR A 206 -23.33 21.45 19.42
N CYS A 207 -23.32 20.85 18.24
CA CYS A 207 -22.26 19.86 18.03
C CYS A 207 -20.97 20.68 17.96
N SER A 208 -20.33 20.87 19.12
CA SER A 208 -18.94 21.32 19.22
C SER A 208 -18.16 20.61 18.10
N PRO A 209 -17.28 21.31 17.34
CA PRO A 209 -16.52 20.70 16.25
C PRO A 209 -16.02 19.35 16.74
N CYS A 210 -16.40 18.30 16.02
CA CYS A 210 -16.16 16.93 16.46
C CYS A 210 -14.65 16.71 16.44
N ARG A 211 -13.96 17.04 17.54
CA ARG A 211 -12.50 17.00 17.61
C ARG A 211 -11.92 15.66 17.17
N PRO A 212 -12.55 14.50 17.49
CA PRO A 212 -12.11 13.23 16.93
C PRO A 212 -12.16 13.19 15.41
N LEU A 213 -13.26 13.64 14.79
CA LEU A 213 -13.40 13.67 13.33
C LEU A 213 -12.45 14.70 12.68
N GLN A 214 -12.27 15.87 13.31
CA GLN A 214 -11.29 16.87 12.88
C GLN A 214 -9.88 16.28 12.86
N ALA A 215 -9.47 15.59 13.92
CA ALA A 215 -8.17 14.95 13.99
C ALA A 215 -7.98 13.88 12.91
N VAL A 216 -9.05 13.13 12.59
CA VAL A 216 -9.04 12.14 11.49
C VAL A 216 -8.88 12.84 10.14
N ILE A 217 -9.57 13.96 9.90
CA ILE A 217 -9.44 14.75 8.67
C ILE A 217 -8.05 15.37 8.57
N GLU A 218 -7.49 15.91 9.64
CA GLU A 218 -6.12 16.44 9.66
C GLU A 218 -5.05 15.36 9.44
N LEU A 219 -5.30 14.13 9.90
CA LEU A 219 -4.46 12.99 9.57
C LEU A 219 -4.62 12.61 8.09
N ALA A 220 -5.85 12.70 7.57
CA ALA A 220 -6.13 12.44 6.16
C ALA A 220 -5.38 13.40 5.23
N THR A 221 -5.42 14.69 5.54
CA THR A 221 -4.78 15.72 4.73
C THR A 221 -3.27 15.60 4.73
N ARG A 222 -2.66 15.22 5.87
CA ARG A 222 -1.23 14.87 5.95
C ARG A 222 -0.88 13.62 5.15
N ASN A 223 -1.67 12.56 5.26
CA ASN A 223 -1.42 11.36 4.49
C ASN A 223 -1.50 11.63 2.98
N MET A 224 -2.45 12.44 2.51
CA MET A 224 -2.54 12.80 1.09
C MET A 224 -1.31 13.56 0.58
N GLN A 225 -0.69 14.41 1.43
CA GLN A 225 0.60 15.04 1.13
C GLN A 225 1.70 13.98 0.95
N ASP A 226 1.83 13.07 1.92
CA ASP A 226 2.85 12.02 1.91
C ASP A 226 2.70 11.06 0.73
N LEU A 227 1.48 10.89 0.24
CA LEU A 227 1.14 10.01 -0.88
C LEU A 227 1.31 10.67 -2.25
N GLY A 228 1.63 11.97 -2.28
CA GLY A 228 1.76 12.73 -3.51
C GLY A 228 0.47 12.79 -4.32
N VAL A 229 -0.67 12.90 -3.64
CA VAL A 229 -1.94 13.18 -4.34
C VAL A 229 -1.79 14.54 -5.02
N GLU A 230 -2.08 14.59 -6.32
CA GLU A 230 -1.96 15.81 -7.11
C GLU A 230 -2.79 16.93 -6.50
N GLY A 231 -2.20 18.13 -6.39
CA GLY A 231 -2.86 19.30 -5.77
C GLY A 231 -2.86 19.36 -4.24
N TRP A 232 -2.40 18.31 -3.54
CA TRP A 232 -2.38 18.28 -2.07
C TRP A 232 -1.06 18.67 -1.41
N GLY A 233 -0.03 19.01 -2.18
CA GLY A 233 1.24 19.54 -1.65
C GLY A 233 1.08 20.84 -0.85
N GLU A 234 2.12 21.29 -0.15
CA GLU A 234 2.05 22.51 0.71
C GLU A 234 1.54 23.75 -0.03
N GLU A 235 1.95 23.91 -1.29
CA GLU A 235 1.54 24.97 -2.21
C GLU A 235 0.43 24.54 -3.19
N GLY A 236 -0.12 23.33 -3.01
CA GLY A 236 -1.11 22.76 -3.90
C GLY A 236 -2.47 23.47 -3.81
N GLU A 237 -3.06 23.77 -4.97
CA GLU A 237 -4.33 24.51 -5.07
C GLU A 237 -5.48 23.82 -4.31
N GLU A 238 -5.57 22.50 -4.35
CA GLU A 238 -6.63 21.74 -3.66
C GLU A 238 -6.49 21.83 -2.13
N LEU A 239 -5.26 21.76 -1.61
CA LEU A 239 -5.03 21.95 -0.17
C LEU A 239 -5.41 23.37 0.28
N GLN A 240 -5.06 24.38 -0.51
CA GLN A 240 -5.38 25.77 -0.20
C GLN A 240 -6.90 26.01 -0.27
N ARG A 241 -7.57 25.44 -1.27
CA ARG A 241 -9.03 25.45 -1.38
C ARG A 241 -9.70 24.79 -0.18
N TRP A 242 -9.22 23.63 0.26
CA TRP A 242 -9.74 22.97 1.46
C TRP A 242 -9.53 23.81 2.72
N LYS A 243 -8.33 24.38 2.93
CA LYS A 243 -8.04 25.28 4.06
C LYS A 243 -8.96 26.51 4.07
N GLN A 244 -9.24 27.07 2.90
CA GLN A 244 -10.16 28.18 2.76
C GLN A 244 -11.59 27.79 3.17
N ARG A 245 -12.10 26.65 2.69
CA ARG A 245 -13.42 26.12 3.10
C ARG A 245 -13.49 25.80 4.60
N GLU A 246 -12.42 25.24 5.16
CA GLU A 246 -12.31 24.95 6.60
C GLU A 246 -12.46 26.24 7.40
N LYS A 247 -11.72 27.28 7.01
CA LYS A 247 -11.78 28.59 7.65
C LYS A 247 -13.16 29.22 7.51
N GLU A 248 -13.75 29.22 6.32
CA GLU A 248 -15.11 29.75 6.08
C GLU A 248 -16.16 29.05 6.94
N GLY A 249 -16.07 27.72 7.06
CA GLY A 249 -16.95 26.94 7.93
C GLY A 249 -16.78 27.28 9.41
N GLN A 250 -15.55 27.51 9.88
CA GLN A 250 -15.26 27.94 11.25
C GLN A 250 -15.78 29.36 11.53
N ASP A 251 -15.53 30.30 10.62
CA ASP A 251 -15.98 31.68 10.70
C ASP A 251 -17.53 31.76 10.74
N LEU A 252 -18.20 30.95 9.91
CA LEU A 252 -19.66 30.84 9.92
C LEU A 252 -20.19 30.26 11.23
N ALA A 253 -19.52 29.23 11.78
CA ALA A 253 -19.89 28.64 13.06
C ALA A 253 -19.75 29.64 14.21
N GLU A 254 -18.67 30.43 14.22
CA GLU A 254 -18.45 31.49 15.22
C GLU A 254 -19.48 32.62 15.08
N MET A 255 -19.80 33.03 13.85
CA MET A 255 -20.82 34.04 13.57
C MET A 255 -22.20 33.63 14.10
N ILE A 256 -22.63 32.38 13.83
CA ILE A 256 -23.90 31.84 14.33
C ILE A 256 -23.91 31.81 15.85
N LYS A 257 -22.80 31.39 16.46
CA LYS A 257 -22.61 31.36 17.91
C LYS A 257 -22.77 32.74 18.56
N LEU A 258 -22.18 33.79 17.97
CA LEU A 258 -22.25 35.15 18.48
C LEU A 258 -23.67 35.70 18.44
N HIS A 259 -24.36 35.58 17.31
CA HIS A 259 -25.73 36.06 17.17
C HIS A 259 -26.70 35.32 18.09
N TRP A 260 -26.54 34.01 18.26
CA TRP A 260 -27.37 33.24 19.19
C TRP A 260 -27.22 33.75 20.63
N SER A 261 -25.99 34.04 21.04
CA SER A 261 -25.69 34.51 22.41
C SER A 261 -26.30 35.89 22.71
N ASN A 262 -26.53 36.71 21.67
CA ASN A 262 -27.09 38.04 21.79
C ASN A 262 -28.63 38.09 21.75
N ASN A 263 -29.32 36.93 21.73
CA ASN A 263 -30.79 36.82 21.59
C ASN A 263 -31.38 37.45 20.32
N ASP A 264 -30.55 37.75 19.32
CA ASP A 264 -30.96 38.44 18.09
C ASP A 264 -31.25 37.44 16.96
N ALA A 265 -32.02 36.40 17.28
CA ALA A 265 -32.25 35.30 16.35
C ALA A 265 -33.02 35.74 15.08
N ARG A 266 -33.83 36.81 15.16
CA ARG A 266 -34.53 37.37 14.00
C ARG A 266 -33.57 38.06 13.02
N ASP A 267 -32.59 38.78 13.56
CA ASP A 267 -31.60 39.50 12.74
C ASP A 267 -30.55 38.54 12.17
N LEU A 268 -30.26 37.43 12.87
CA LEU A 268 -29.37 36.37 12.40
C LEU A 268 -29.76 35.82 11.03
N PHE A 269 -31.03 35.45 10.82
CA PHE A 269 -31.46 34.87 9.54
C PHE A 269 -31.38 35.89 8.40
N SER A 270 -31.65 37.16 8.68
CA SER A 270 -31.55 38.23 7.70
C SER A 270 -30.09 38.53 7.34
N SER A 271 -29.20 38.53 8.34
CA SER A 271 -27.76 38.74 8.16
C SER A 271 -27.08 37.57 7.44
N LEU A 272 -27.37 36.32 7.83
CA LEU A 272 -26.85 35.12 7.17
C LEU A 272 -27.27 35.04 5.70
N LYS A 273 -28.53 35.38 5.42
CA LYS A 273 -29.04 35.40 4.05
C LYS A 273 -28.31 36.45 3.19
N GLN A 274 -27.90 37.58 3.77
CA GLN A 274 -27.11 38.59 3.08
C GLN A 274 -25.65 38.21 2.91
N SER A 275 -25.04 37.48 3.86
CA SER A 275 -23.63 37.08 3.76
C SER A 275 -23.37 35.89 2.83
N MET A 276 -24.42 35.11 2.53
CA MET A 276 -24.33 33.92 1.67
C MET A 276 -24.75 34.16 0.22
N LEU A 277 -25.27 35.34 -0.11
CA LEU A 277 -25.61 35.78 -1.48
C LEU A 277 -24.48 36.62 -2.07
#